data_AF-A0A8A4ZSR1-F1
#
_entry.id   AF-A0A8A4ZSR1-F1
#
_cell.length_a   1.000
_cell.length_b   1.000
_cell.length_c   1.000
_cell.angle_alpha   90.00
_cell.angle_beta   90.00
_cell.angle_gamma   90.00
#
_symmetry.space_group_name_H-M   'P 1'
#
loop_
_entity.id
_entity.type
_entity.pdbx_description
1 polymer ?
#
loop_
_entity_poly.entity_id
_entity_poly.type
_entity_poly.pdbx_seq_one_letter_code
_entity_poly.pdbx_strand_id
1 'polypeptide(L)'
;KKNKIPATVVHGATIEIIWTSIPALILLTVAIPSFALLYSMDEVIDPIITLKVIGNQWYWSYEYSDNLEFSDEPLIFDSYMIQEDDLAIGQFRLLEVDNRVVVPTNSHIRVLITASDVLHSWAIP
;
A
#
# COMPACT_ATOMS: atom_id res chain seq x y z
N LYS A 1 10.60 -50.16 -16.08
CA LYS A 1 10.18 -49.49 -14.82
C LYS A 1 11.22 -49.76 -13.74
N LYS A 2 11.83 -48.70 -13.18
CA LYS A 2 13.01 -48.78 -12.28
C LYS A 2 12.68 -49.38 -10.91
N ASN A 3 11.41 -49.33 -10.49
CA ASN A 3 10.92 -50.02 -9.30
C ASN A 3 9.87 -51.07 -9.71
N LYS A 4 10.20 -52.36 -9.55
CA LYS A 4 9.34 -53.49 -9.96
C LYS A 4 8.45 -54.01 -8.82
N ILE A 5 8.79 -53.72 -7.56
CA ILE A 5 8.06 -54.15 -6.36
C ILE A 5 7.82 -52.91 -5.48
N PRO A 6 6.56 -52.49 -5.23
CA PRO A 6 6.28 -51.31 -4.43
C PRO A 6 6.67 -51.51 -2.96
N ALA A 7 7.10 -50.43 -2.30
CA ALA A 7 7.27 -50.41 -0.85
C ALA A 7 5.90 -50.47 -0.16
N THR A 8 5.81 -51.16 0.98
CA THR A 8 4.56 -51.36 1.75
C THR A 8 4.48 -50.45 2.98
N VAL A 9 5.21 -49.34 3.00
CA VAL A 9 5.20 -48.38 4.12
C VAL A 9 3.88 -47.60 4.09
N VAL A 10 3.13 -47.67 5.18
CA VAL A 10 1.81 -47.03 5.31
C VAL A 10 1.78 -45.88 6.34
N HIS A 11 2.78 -45.80 7.21
CA HIS A 11 2.85 -44.78 8.26
C HIS A 11 4.30 -44.43 8.60
N GLY A 12 4.52 -43.19 9.04
CA GLY A 12 5.83 -42.70 9.46
C GLY A 12 5.72 -41.56 10.46
N ALA A 13 5.30 -41.85 11.70
CA ALA A 13 5.16 -40.85 12.77
C ALA A 13 6.36 -39.89 12.89
N THR A 14 7.59 -40.38 12.76
CA THR A 14 8.79 -39.53 12.87
C THR A 14 8.86 -38.48 11.77
N ILE A 15 8.58 -38.85 10.52
CA ILE A 15 8.61 -37.89 9.40
C ILE A 15 7.38 -36.96 9.45
N GLU A 16 6.24 -37.47 9.93
CA GLU A 16 5.05 -36.67 10.23
C GLU A 16 5.35 -35.54 11.22
N ILE A 17 6.02 -35.85 12.32
CA ILE A 17 6.46 -34.84 13.30
C ILE A 17 7.41 -33.83 12.65
N ILE A 18 8.41 -34.29 11.90
CA ILE A 18 9.41 -33.41 11.25
C ILE A 18 8.75 -32.42 10.29
N TRP A 19 7.93 -32.90 9.35
CA TRP A 19 7.29 -32.00 8.38
C TRP A 19 6.16 -31.18 8.98
N THR A 20 5.73 -31.45 10.21
CA THR A 20 4.74 -30.62 10.92
C THR A 20 5.46 -29.52 11.71
N SER A 21 6.55 -29.87 12.41
CA SER A 21 7.32 -28.95 13.24
C SER A 21 8.17 -27.97 12.43
N ILE A 22 8.78 -28.40 11.32
CA ILE A 22 9.64 -27.51 10.52
C ILE A 22 8.82 -26.35 9.91
N PRO A 23 7.69 -26.57 9.22
CA PRO A 23 6.86 -25.47 8.73
C PRO A 23 6.34 -24.56 9.84
N ALA A 24 5.97 -25.11 11.00
CA ALA A 24 5.55 -24.30 12.15
C ALA A 24 6.67 -23.36 12.64
N LEU A 25 7.91 -23.84 12.71
CA LEU A 25 9.06 -23.01 13.09
C LEU A 25 9.35 -21.92 12.06
N ILE A 26 9.27 -22.26 10.76
CA ILE A 26 9.44 -21.28 9.67
C ILE A 26 8.40 -20.15 9.80
N LEU A 27 7.13 -20.50 10.03
CA LEU A 27 6.07 -19.50 10.22
C LEU A 27 6.35 -18.62 11.44
N LEU A 28 6.81 -19.19 12.56
CA LEU A 28 7.15 -18.42 13.75
C LEU A 28 8.28 -17.41 13.47
N THR A 29 9.32 -17.83 12.75
CA THR A 29 10.44 -16.95 12.38
C THR A 29 10.01 -15.79 11.50
N VAL A 30 9.07 -16.00 10.55
CA VAL A 30 8.54 -14.92 9.70
C VAL A 30 7.54 -14.04 10.46
N ALA A 31 6.78 -14.61 11.39
CA ALA A 31 5.76 -13.88 12.15
C ALA A 31 6.38 -12.85 13.11
N ILE A 32 7.51 -13.14 13.74
CA ILE A 32 8.16 -12.24 14.70
C ILE A 32 8.47 -10.85 14.11
N PRO A 33 9.24 -10.72 13.01
CA PRO A 33 9.50 -9.41 12.40
C PRO A 33 8.23 -8.80 11.81
N SER A 34 7.29 -9.61 11.31
CA SER A 34 6.02 -9.11 10.77
C SER A 34 5.17 -8.42 11.83
N PHE A 35 5.05 -9.00 13.04
CA PHE A 35 4.31 -8.39 14.14
C PHE A 35 5.04 -7.18 14.71
N ALA A 36 6.37 -7.24 14.85
CA ALA A 36 7.15 -6.08 15.28
C ALA A 36 6.93 -4.87 14.36
N LEU A 37 6.95 -5.09 13.04
CA LEU A 37 6.67 -4.04 12.06
C LEU A 37 5.23 -3.53 12.17
N LEU A 38 4.24 -4.44 12.22
CA LEU A 38 2.83 -4.08 12.32
C LEU A 38 2.56 -3.14 13.50
N TYR A 39 3.10 -3.45 14.67
CA TYR A 39 2.90 -2.62 15.86
C TYR A 39 3.68 -1.30 15.79
N SER A 40 4.85 -1.27 15.16
CA SER A 40 5.60 -0.01 14.96
C SER A 40 4.90 0.96 14.00
N MET A 41 4.10 0.45 13.05
CA MET A 41 3.35 1.28 12.11
C MET A 41 2.12 1.95 12.72
N ASP A 42 1.60 1.42 13.84
CA ASP A 42 0.41 1.95 14.53
C ASP A 42 0.75 3.08 15.52
N GLU A 43 2.03 3.45 15.65
CA GLU A 43 2.43 4.58 16.49
C GLU A 43 1.89 5.89 15.92
N VAL A 44 1.03 6.57 16.70
CA VAL A 44 0.42 7.84 16.31
C VAL A 44 1.46 8.95 16.47
N ILE A 45 1.94 9.46 15.34
CA ILE A 45 2.81 10.62 15.28
C ILE A 45 1.97 11.86 14.97
N ASP A 46 2.29 12.99 15.60
CA ASP A 46 1.64 14.26 15.33
C ASP A 46 2.01 14.76 13.92
N PRO A 47 1.06 14.82 12.98
CA PRO A 47 1.36 15.22 11.61
C PRO A 47 1.43 16.76 11.49
N ILE A 48 2.30 17.23 10.61
CA ILE A 48 2.40 18.66 10.26
C ILE A 48 1.32 19.07 9.25
N ILE A 49 0.95 18.14 8.36
CA ILE A 49 -0.14 18.35 7.41
C ILE A 49 -1.08 17.14 7.31
N THR A 50 -2.34 17.41 7.02
CA THR A 50 -3.39 16.45 6.69
C THR A 50 -3.80 16.62 5.23
N LEU A 51 -3.59 15.56 4.44
CA LEU A 51 -4.04 15.46 3.06
C LEU A 51 -5.26 14.53 3.00
N LYS A 52 -6.40 15.05 2.58
CA LYS A 52 -7.57 14.24 2.29
C LYS A 52 -7.59 13.86 0.81
N VAL A 53 -7.75 12.58 0.55
CA VAL A 53 -7.76 11.96 -0.77
C VAL A 53 -9.14 11.37 -1.02
N ILE A 54 -9.78 11.79 -2.11
CA ILE A 54 -11.11 11.35 -2.51
C ILE A 54 -10.98 10.64 -3.86
N GLY A 55 -11.25 9.34 -3.87
CA GLY A 55 -11.37 8.57 -5.10
C GLY A 55 -12.73 8.82 -5.77
N ASN A 56 -12.68 9.24 -7.02
CA ASN A 56 -13.85 9.34 -7.90
C ASN A 56 -13.65 8.39 -9.09
N GLN A 57 -14.69 8.11 -9.86
CA GLN A 57 -14.56 7.33 -11.10
C GLN A 57 -13.53 7.94 -12.06
N TRP A 58 -12.37 7.30 -12.10
CA TRP A 58 -11.23 7.55 -13.00
C TRP A 58 -10.44 8.84 -12.75
N TYR A 59 -10.54 9.43 -11.56
CA TYR A 59 -9.68 10.53 -11.14
C TYR A 59 -9.63 10.65 -9.61
N TRP A 60 -8.70 11.45 -9.11
CA TRP A 60 -8.54 11.72 -7.68
C TRP A 60 -8.79 13.19 -7.38
N SER A 61 -9.50 13.50 -6.31
CA SER A 61 -9.56 14.85 -5.75
C SER A 61 -8.74 14.90 -4.46
N TYR A 62 -8.01 15.98 -4.28
CA TYR A 62 -7.14 16.21 -3.13
C TYR A 62 -7.56 17.48 -2.41
N GLU A 63 -7.60 17.41 -1.08
CA GLU A 63 -7.94 18.52 -0.19
C GLU A 63 -6.86 18.65 0.88
N TYR A 64 -6.15 19.78 0.91
CA TYR A 64 -5.31 20.15 2.04
C TYR A 64 -6.20 20.82 3.08
N SER A 65 -6.56 20.07 4.12
CA SER A 65 -7.60 20.47 5.09
C SER A 65 -7.08 21.34 6.23
N ASP A 66 -5.77 21.40 6.42
CA ASP A 66 -5.18 22.22 7.49
C ASP A 66 -5.14 23.68 7.05
N ASN A 67 -5.43 24.59 8.00
CA ASN A 67 -5.36 26.03 7.76
C ASN A 67 -3.94 26.40 7.33
N LEU A 68 -3.74 26.53 6.02
CA LEU A 68 -2.57 27.18 5.47
C LEU A 68 -2.66 28.64 5.94
N GLU A 69 -1.61 29.17 6.56
CA GLU A 69 -1.55 30.56 7.06
C GLU A 69 -1.88 31.63 5.99
N PHE A 70 -1.99 31.22 4.72
CA PHE A 70 -2.15 32.05 3.54
C PHE A 70 -3.54 32.00 2.90
N SER A 71 -4.47 31.16 3.37
CA SER A 71 -5.86 31.13 2.88
C SER A 71 -6.86 30.63 3.92
N ASP A 72 -7.98 31.34 4.04
CA ASP A 72 -9.10 30.94 4.92
C ASP A 72 -9.89 29.72 4.39
N GLU A 73 -9.64 29.32 3.14
CA GLU A 73 -10.28 28.18 2.47
C GLU A 73 -9.28 27.04 2.24
N PRO A 74 -9.72 25.78 2.33
CA PRO A 74 -8.88 24.62 2.03
C PRO A 74 -8.52 24.60 0.54
N LEU A 75 -7.27 24.24 0.23
CA LEU A 75 -6.82 24.06 -1.15
C LEU A 75 -7.36 22.72 -1.67
N ILE A 76 -8.24 22.79 -2.67
CA ILE A 76 -8.89 21.63 -3.29
C ILE A 76 -8.61 21.61 -4.80
N PHE A 77 -8.26 20.45 -5.34
CA PHE A 77 -8.05 20.26 -6.77
C PHE A 77 -8.29 18.80 -7.21
N ASP A 78 -8.59 18.63 -8.49
CA ASP A 78 -8.70 17.32 -9.14
C ASP A 78 -7.41 16.98 -9.89
N SER A 79 -7.11 15.69 -9.97
CA SER A 79 -5.93 15.11 -10.61
C SER A 79 -6.39 14.06 -11.61
N TYR A 80 -6.25 14.39 -12.89
CA TYR A 80 -6.57 13.55 -14.04
C TYR A 80 -5.31 13.06 -14.72
N MET A 81 -5.39 11.86 -15.31
CA MET A 81 -4.33 11.34 -16.17
C MET A 81 -4.20 12.18 -17.44
N ILE A 82 -2.97 12.56 -17.78
CA ILE A 82 -2.68 13.23 -19.05
C ILE A 82 -2.83 12.22 -20.20
N GLN A 83 -3.55 12.62 -21.25
CA GLN A 83 -3.78 11.79 -22.44
C GLN A 83 -2.50 11.66 -23.27
N GLU A 84 -2.38 10.56 -24.02
CA GLU A 84 -1.14 10.26 -24.77
C GLU A 84 -0.76 11.36 -25.77
N ASP A 85 -1.75 12.02 -26.37
CA ASP A 85 -1.54 13.13 -27.33
C ASP A 85 -1.04 14.41 -26.67
N ASP A 86 -1.27 14.58 -25.36
CA ASP A 86 -0.88 15.76 -24.57
C ASP A 86 0.43 15.56 -23.80
N LEU A 87 1.03 14.36 -23.87
CA LEU A 87 2.29 14.06 -23.19
C LEU A 87 3.48 14.78 -23.84
N ALA A 88 4.24 15.49 -23.02
CA ALA A 88 5.53 16.05 -23.43
C ALA A 88 6.60 14.95 -23.53
N ILE A 89 7.61 15.19 -24.37
CA ILE A 89 8.76 14.30 -24.53
C ILE A 89 9.44 14.11 -23.16
N GLY A 90 9.53 12.85 -22.72
CA GLY A 90 10.13 12.47 -21.45
C GLY A 90 9.14 12.20 -20.31
N GLN A 91 7.85 12.49 -20.49
CA GLN A 91 6.82 12.12 -19.52
C GLN A 91 6.44 10.64 -19.62
N PHE A 92 5.94 10.08 -18.52
CA PHE A 92 5.56 8.68 -18.44
C PHE A 92 4.09 8.48 -18.81
N ARG A 93 3.87 7.61 -19.79
CA ARG A 93 2.54 7.16 -20.20
C ARG A 93 1.81 6.47 -19.06
N LEU A 94 0.54 6.80 -18.83
CA LEU A 94 -0.35 6.27 -17.78
C LEU A 94 0.05 6.57 -16.33
N LEU A 95 1.09 7.37 -16.10
CA LEU A 95 1.53 7.77 -14.75
C LEU A 95 1.44 9.27 -14.55
N GLU A 96 1.50 10.04 -15.63
CA GLU A 96 1.48 11.48 -15.55
C GLU A 96 0.08 12.04 -15.33
N VAL A 97 0.00 13.04 -14.46
CA VAL A 97 -1.23 13.74 -14.10
C VAL A 97 -1.08 15.25 -14.32
N ASP A 98 -2.21 15.91 -14.56
CA ASP A 98 -2.29 17.36 -14.78
C ASP A 98 -1.91 18.17 -13.52
N ASN A 99 -2.45 17.78 -12.37
CA ASN A 99 -2.18 18.39 -11.07
C ASN A 99 -1.58 17.34 -10.13
N ARG A 100 -0.35 17.60 -9.68
CA ARG A 100 0.39 16.70 -8.78
C ARG A 100 0.16 17.08 -7.32
N VAL A 101 0.04 16.07 -6.47
CA VAL A 101 0.14 16.25 -5.02
C VAL A 101 1.57 16.68 -4.67
N VAL A 102 1.68 17.68 -3.79
CA VAL A 102 2.96 18.20 -3.30
C VAL A 102 2.92 18.20 -1.78
N VAL A 103 3.93 17.61 -1.16
CA VAL A 103 4.03 17.48 0.30
C VAL A 103 5.43 17.85 0.78
N PRO A 104 5.59 18.36 2.01
CA PRO A 104 6.89 18.68 2.57
C PRO A 104 7.71 17.40 2.84
N THR A 105 9.02 17.47 2.61
CA THR A 105 9.96 16.41 2.95
C THR A 105 10.34 16.47 4.44
N ASN A 106 10.71 15.32 5.02
CA ASN A 106 11.17 15.19 6.42
C ASN A 106 10.11 15.58 7.47
N SER A 107 8.84 15.40 7.14
CA SER A 107 7.70 15.75 7.99
C SER A 107 6.70 14.60 8.04
N HIS A 108 6.02 14.46 9.18
CA HIS A 108 4.91 13.50 9.30
C HIS A 108 3.67 14.07 8.60
N ILE A 109 3.07 13.26 7.75
CA ILE A 109 1.89 13.60 6.94
C ILE A 109 0.80 12.60 7.30
N ARG A 110 -0.40 13.10 7.62
CA ARG A 110 -1.59 12.27 7.76
C ARG A 110 -2.34 12.25 6.44
N VAL A 111 -2.66 11.07 5.94
CA VAL A 111 -3.47 10.91 4.72
C VAL A 111 -4.82 10.31 5.11
N LEU A 112 -5.91 11.01 4.76
CA LEU A 112 -7.28 10.55 4.99
C LEU A 112 -7.87 10.11 3.65
N ILE A 113 -8.10 8.81 3.46
CA ILE A 113 -8.53 8.24 2.18
C ILE A 113 -10.03 7.91 2.26
N THR A 114 -10.78 8.39 1.28
CA THR A 114 -12.20 8.06 1.09
C THR A 114 -12.55 7.99 -0.39
N ALA A 115 -13.80 7.66 -0.72
CA ALA A 115 -14.32 7.68 -2.08
C ALA A 115 -15.69 8.36 -2.12
N SER A 116 -16.03 8.98 -3.25
CA SER A 116 -17.35 9.58 -3.47
C SER A 116 -18.36 8.61 -4.08
N ASP A 117 -17.88 7.56 -4.76
CA ASP A 117 -18.73 6.64 -5.54
C ASP A 117 -18.49 5.14 -5.24
N VAL A 118 -17.46 4.54 -5.80
CA VAL A 118 -17.15 3.11 -5.70
C VAL A 118 -15.87 2.89 -4.89
N LEU A 119 -15.50 1.63 -4.70
CA LEU A 119 -14.25 1.30 -4.04
C LEU A 119 -13.05 1.71 -4.92
N HIS A 120 -12.16 2.52 -4.34
CA HIS A 120 -10.87 2.86 -4.91
C HIS A 120 -9.76 2.55 -3.90
N SER A 121 -8.52 2.41 -4.37
CA SER A 121 -7.35 2.21 -3.53
C SER A 121 -6.30 3.24 -3.90
N TRP A 122 -5.88 4.04 -2.92
CA TRP A 122 -4.81 5.00 -3.11
C TRP A 122 -3.49 4.31 -2.75
N ALA A 123 -2.57 4.25 -3.71
CA ALA A 123 -1.33 3.50 -3.57
C ALA A 123 -0.16 4.23 -4.25
N ILE A 124 0.95 4.34 -3.53
CA ILE A 124 2.26 4.79 -4.03
C ILE A 124 3.27 3.75 -3.51
N PRO A 125 3.86 2.92 -4.38
CA PRO A 125 4.73 1.81 -3.99
C PRO A 125 6.12 2.24 -3.51
#